data_AF-A0AAD5EWP7-F1
#
_entry.id   AF-A0AAD5EWP7-F1
#
_cell.length_a   1.000
_cell.length_b   1.000
_cell.length_c   1.000
_cell.angle_alpha   90.00
_cell.angle_beta   90.00
_cell.angle_gamma   90.00
#
_symmetry.space_group_name_H-M   'P 1'
#
loop_
_entity.id
_entity.type
_entity.pdbx_description
1 polymer ?
#
loop_
_entity_poly.entity_id
_entity_poly.type
_entity_poly.pdbx_seq_one_letter_code
_entity_poly.pdbx_strand_id
1 'polypeptide(L)'
;MSSIEEQARQRLIQQAQQRQLQAMAARQQQQGQQMGQTMAIGSSNPSAGLSMATAHDDIPITSPSDLDLFNGRTTSHPDFVSFQGACRDGPLSAVESIVTSEPRSPAFLHQGLVIALGAGNIDTARYLLGYGSPITRQTPPHVLSAPQDRQIALFELLTQHGWTPNTPGFYGATLLPRVITDDGLVEWFLTHGADPNLGAQSDYRDRFGRPETDSCAALEIAASRGSVESVRKLLDAGARMENGSPLYFAAGVCPPNTNLHASPVRPSKDFDEARIPIMALLIEKGADVNGKLQSRHMTAQYPIVNAVLAGAVERVRWLLNQGADPNLRGAYGSAVEYARKAGSDEMKLVLGIDSVET
;
A
#
# COMPACT_ATOMS: atom_id res chain seq x y z
N MET A 1 -26.72 57.41 17.26
CA MET A 1 -27.19 56.69 16.06
C MET A 1 -26.39 55.42 15.74
N SER A 2 -25.23 55.13 16.35
CA SER A 2 -24.43 53.93 15.99
C SER A 2 -24.83 52.60 16.65
N SER A 3 -25.62 52.59 17.73
CA SER A 3 -25.98 51.35 18.45
C SER A 3 -27.02 50.50 17.70
N ILE A 4 -27.93 51.12 16.94
CA ILE A 4 -28.99 50.42 16.19
C ILE A 4 -28.42 49.78 14.92
N GLU A 5 -27.49 50.45 14.24
CA GLU A 5 -26.81 49.92 13.06
C GLU A 5 -25.90 48.73 13.41
N GLU A 6 -25.23 48.78 14.56
CA GLU A 6 -24.38 47.68 15.04
C GLU A 6 -25.20 46.44 15.43
N GLN A 7 -26.36 46.63 16.05
CA GLN A 7 -27.33 45.55 16.30
C GLN A 7 -27.92 44.98 15.00
N ALA A 8 -28.20 45.82 14.00
CA ALA A 8 -28.67 45.36 12.69
C ALA A 8 -27.61 44.52 11.97
N ARG A 9 -26.33 44.93 12.06
CA ARG A 9 -25.19 44.22 11.46
C ARG A 9 -24.94 42.87 12.13
N GLN A 10 -25.03 42.81 13.46
CA GLN A 10 -24.92 41.54 14.20
C GLN A 10 -26.06 40.56 13.87
N ARG A 11 -27.30 41.05 13.72
CA ARG A 11 -28.43 40.22 13.30
C ARG A 11 -28.26 39.67 11.89
N LEU A 12 -27.70 40.46 10.97
CA LEU A 12 -27.39 40.00 9.61
C LEU A 12 -26.31 38.91 9.61
N ILE A 13 -25.28 39.04 10.43
CA ILE A 13 -24.21 38.03 10.55
C ILE A 13 -24.77 36.74 11.16
N GLN A 14 -25.59 36.83 12.21
CA GLN A 14 -26.25 35.65 12.78
C GLN A 14 -27.18 34.97 11.78
N GLN A 15 -27.98 35.73 11.01
CA GLN A 15 -28.82 35.15 9.95
C GLN A 15 -27.99 34.48 8.85
N ALA A 16 -26.85 35.05 8.47
CA ALA A 16 -25.96 34.46 7.49
C ALA A 16 -25.34 33.14 7.99
N GLN A 17 -24.87 33.10 9.24
CA GLN A 17 -24.37 31.88 9.88
C GLN A 17 -25.46 30.81 10.00
N GLN A 18 -26.68 31.21 10.38
CA GLN A 18 -27.80 30.28 10.52
C GLN A 18 -28.22 29.69 9.16
N ARG A 19 -28.20 30.50 8.08
CA ARG A 19 -28.41 30.02 6.71
C ARG A 19 -27.29 29.08 6.24
N GLN A 20 -26.04 29.35 6.59
CA GLN A 20 -24.92 28.45 6.29
C GLN A 20 -25.07 27.10 6.99
N LEU A 21 -25.45 27.10 8.28
CA LEU A 21 -25.70 25.88 9.03
C LEU A 21 -26.88 25.09 8.47
N GLN A 22 -27.97 25.76 8.08
CA GLN A 22 -29.11 25.12 7.41
C GLN A 22 -28.72 24.54 6.05
N ALA A 23 -27.89 25.24 5.26
CA ALA A 23 -27.40 24.73 3.99
C ALA A 23 -26.47 23.51 4.16
N MET A 24 -25.65 23.49 5.21
CA MET A 24 -24.81 22.33 5.55
C MET A 24 -25.65 21.15 6.03
N ALA A 25 -26.66 21.38 6.87
CA ALA A 25 -27.60 20.34 7.30
C ALA A 25 -28.42 19.79 6.12
N ALA A 26 -28.86 20.64 5.21
CA ALA A 26 -29.56 20.22 3.99
C ALA A 26 -28.64 19.42 3.05
N ARG A 27 -27.36 19.78 2.92
CA ARG A 27 -26.36 18.99 2.17
C ARG A 27 -26.08 17.64 2.83
N GLN A 28 -25.98 17.57 4.15
CA GLN A 28 -25.85 16.29 4.86
C GLN A 28 -27.10 15.42 4.71
N GLN A 29 -28.30 16.00 4.75
CA GLN A 29 -29.53 15.26 4.50
C GLN A 29 -29.63 14.80 3.04
N GLN A 30 -29.24 15.61 2.06
CA GLN A 30 -29.17 15.19 0.66
C GLN A 30 -28.14 14.10 0.43
N GLN A 31 -26.96 14.16 1.07
CA GLN A 31 -25.98 13.06 1.04
C GLN A 31 -26.51 11.81 1.73
N GLY A 32 -27.22 11.95 2.86
CA GLY A 32 -27.86 10.84 3.56
C GLY A 32 -29.01 10.22 2.76
N GLN A 33 -29.77 11.01 2.01
CA GLN A 33 -30.83 10.54 1.11
C GLN A 33 -30.27 9.93 -0.18
N GLN A 34 -29.19 10.47 -0.75
CA GLN A 34 -28.46 9.82 -1.85
C GLN A 34 -27.87 8.48 -1.39
N MET A 35 -27.25 8.42 -0.20
CA MET A 35 -26.80 7.16 0.39
C MET A 35 -27.96 6.20 0.65
N GLY A 36 -29.09 6.70 1.16
CA GLY A 36 -30.32 5.92 1.38
C GLY A 36 -30.94 5.38 0.09
N GLN A 37 -30.90 6.14 -1.02
CA GLN A 37 -31.38 5.70 -2.33
C GLN A 37 -30.42 4.71 -3.00
N THR A 38 -29.09 4.88 -2.86
CA THR A 38 -28.13 3.86 -3.29
C THR A 38 -28.24 2.57 -2.47
N MET A 39 -28.57 2.65 -1.19
CA MET A 39 -28.83 1.49 -0.34
C MET A 39 -30.20 0.83 -0.63
N ALA A 40 -31.20 1.59 -1.07
CA ALA A 40 -32.51 1.07 -1.46
C ALA A 40 -32.49 0.35 -2.82
N ILE A 41 -31.63 0.77 -3.76
CA ILE A 41 -31.41 0.06 -5.04
C ILE A 41 -30.58 -1.24 -4.83
N GLY A 42 -29.85 -1.36 -3.72
CA GLY A 42 -29.14 -2.58 -3.31
C GLY A 42 -29.91 -3.52 -2.36
N SER A 43 -31.16 -3.21 -2.03
CA SER A 43 -31.96 -3.95 -1.04
C SER A 43 -33.08 -4.75 -1.72
N SER A 44 -32.71 -5.81 -2.43
CA SER A 44 -33.63 -6.92 -2.71
C SER A 44 -32.98 -8.26 -2.36
N ASN A 45 -33.51 -8.87 -1.29
CA ASN A 45 -33.30 -10.23 -0.76
C ASN A 45 -31.96 -10.59 -0.06
N PRO A 46 -31.97 -10.76 1.29
CA PRO A 46 -30.95 -11.49 2.02
C PRO A 46 -31.39 -12.97 2.16
N SER A 47 -31.28 -13.75 1.09
CA SER A 47 -31.46 -15.21 1.13
C SER A 47 -31.02 -15.92 -0.16
N ALA A 48 -29.83 -15.60 -0.65
CA ALA A 48 -29.10 -16.46 -1.58
C ALA A 48 -27.69 -16.68 -1.01
N GLY A 49 -27.21 -17.92 -1.05
CA GLY A 49 -26.10 -18.42 -0.24
C GLY A 49 -24.81 -17.59 -0.30
N LEU A 50 -23.97 -17.80 0.72
CA LEU A 50 -22.59 -17.30 0.82
C LEU A 50 -21.77 -17.72 -0.41
N SER A 51 -21.95 -17.03 -1.53
CA SER A 51 -21.03 -17.03 -2.65
C SER A 51 -19.85 -16.19 -2.20
N MET A 52 -18.67 -16.81 -2.02
CA MET A 52 -17.46 -16.02 -1.79
C MET A 52 -17.27 -15.09 -2.99
N ALA A 53 -17.17 -13.78 -2.74
CA ALA A 53 -16.76 -12.81 -3.75
C ALA A 53 -15.52 -13.32 -4.51
N THR A 54 -15.45 -13.15 -5.82
CA THR A 54 -14.32 -13.58 -6.66
C THR A 54 -13.42 -12.40 -7.02
N ALA A 55 -12.20 -12.66 -7.51
CA ALA A 55 -11.26 -11.62 -7.91
C ALA A 55 -11.70 -10.87 -9.19
N HIS A 56 -12.83 -11.24 -9.77
CA HIS A 56 -13.34 -10.75 -11.06
C HIS A 56 -14.69 -10.04 -10.93
N ASP A 57 -15.18 -9.81 -9.70
CA ASP A 57 -16.51 -9.21 -9.50
C ASP A 57 -16.58 -7.74 -9.96
N ASP A 58 -15.43 -7.08 -10.20
CA ASP A 58 -15.34 -5.74 -10.80
C ASP A 58 -15.20 -5.75 -12.34
N ILE A 59 -15.18 -6.94 -12.95
CA ILE A 59 -15.23 -7.13 -14.39
C ILE A 59 -16.69 -7.39 -14.80
N PRO A 60 -17.26 -6.60 -15.72
CA PRO A 60 -18.61 -6.88 -16.22
C PRO A 60 -18.66 -8.24 -16.93
N ILE A 61 -19.28 -9.23 -16.29
CA ILE A 61 -19.55 -10.54 -16.87
C ILE A 61 -20.82 -10.43 -17.71
N THR A 62 -20.66 -10.57 -19.02
CA THR A 62 -21.75 -10.41 -20.00
C THR A 62 -22.22 -11.74 -20.58
N SER A 63 -21.39 -12.78 -20.50
CA SER A 63 -21.69 -14.14 -20.91
C SER A 63 -21.29 -15.12 -19.80
N PRO A 64 -22.07 -16.19 -19.54
CA PRO A 64 -21.66 -17.26 -18.61
C PRO A 64 -20.30 -17.89 -18.97
N SER A 65 -19.95 -17.89 -20.27
CA SER A 65 -18.66 -18.37 -20.77
C SER A 65 -17.48 -17.44 -20.44
N ASP A 66 -17.71 -16.20 -19.99
CA ASP A 66 -16.63 -15.29 -19.57
C ASP A 66 -15.92 -15.82 -18.30
N LEU A 67 -16.64 -16.59 -17.46
CA LEU A 67 -16.09 -17.20 -16.24
C LEU A 67 -15.03 -18.26 -16.54
N ASP A 68 -15.07 -18.87 -17.71
CA ASP A 68 -14.10 -19.88 -18.14
C ASP A 68 -12.71 -19.27 -18.43
N LEU A 69 -12.68 -17.98 -18.80
CA LEU A 69 -11.46 -17.23 -19.11
C LEU A 69 -10.55 -17.09 -17.87
N PHE A 70 -11.15 -16.98 -16.69
CA PHE A 70 -10.45 -16.80 -15.42
C PHE A 70 -9.97 -18.12 -14.79
N ASN A 71 -10.65 -19.23 -15.11
CA ASN A 71 -10.35 -20.55 -14.55
C ASN A 71 -9.39 -21.38 -15.42
N GLY A 72 -8.84 -20.79 -16.48
CA GLY A 72 -7.98 -21.50 -17.44
C GLY A 72 -8.71 -22.57 -18.25
N ARG A 73 -10.04 -22.55 -18.28
CA ARG A 73 -10.89 -23.50 -19.02
C ARG A 73 -11.14 -22.97 -20.43
N THR A 74 -10.10 -22.95 -21.26
CA THR A 74 -10.18 -22.35 -22.61
C THR A 74 -10.96 -23.20 -23.62
N THR A 75 -11.58 -24.31 -23.20
CA THR A 75 -12.36 -25.21 -24.06
C THR A 75 -13.59 -24.53 -24.69
N SER A 76 -14.12 -23.49 -24.04
CA SER A 76 -15.28 -22.73 -24.50
C SER A 76 -14.90 -21.59 -25.46
N HIS A 77 -13.61 -21.26 -25.59
CA HIS A 77 -13.09 -20.15 -26.42
C HIS A 77 -11.82 -20.58 -27.18
N PRO A 78 -11.96 -21.28 -28.32
CA PRO A 78 -10.83 -21.87 -29.04
C PRO A 78 -9.87 -20.83 -29.63
N ASP A 79 -10.36 -19.63 -29.93
CA ASP A 79 -9.57 -18.49 -30.39
C ASP A 79 -8.82 -17.77 -29.26
N PHE A 80 -9.26 -17.94 -28.01
CA PHE A 80 -8.69 -17.27 -26.85
C PHE A 80 -7.23 -17.68 -26.60
N VAL A 81 -6.86 -18.94 -26.85
CA VAL A 81 -5.45 -19.37 -26.73
C VAL A 81 -4.56 -18.60 -27.71
N SER A 82 -5.03 -18.45 -28.95
CA SER A 82 -4.33 -17.67 -29.98
C SER A 82 -4.27 -16.19 -29.61
N PHE A 83 -5.36 -15.66 -29.05
CA PHE A 83 -5.43 -14.29 -28.54
C PHE A 83 -4.46 -14.03 -27.40
N GLN A 84 -4.35 -14.94 -26.43
CA GLN A 84 -3.40 -14.83 -25.32
C GLN A 84 -1.96 -14.80 -25.82
N GLY A 85 -1.62 -15.68 -26.77
CA GLY A 85 -0.30 -15.69 -27.42
C GLY A 85 -0.03 -14.37 -28.16
N ALA A 86 -1.03 -13.88 -28.90
CA ALA A 86 -0.95 -12.60 -29.59
C ALA A 86 -0.75 -11.41 -28.64
N CYS A 87 -1.46 -11.39 -27.50
CA CYS A 87 -1.33 -10.32 -26.52
C CYS A 87 0.01 -10.31 -25.80
N ARG A 88 0.61 -11.49 -25.61
CA ARG A 88 1.91 -11.64 -24.93
C ARG A 88 3.06 -11.18 -25.82
N ASP A 89 3.22 -11.85 -26.97
CA ASP A 89 4.42 -11.73 -27.81
C ASP A 89 4.11 -11.53 -29.29
N GLY A 90 2.83 -11.48 -29.67
CA GLY A 90 2.43 -11.42 -31.07
C GLY A 90 2.38 -10.00 -31.64
N PRO A 91 2.29 -9.89 -32.99
CA PRO A 91 2.10 -8.63 -33.65
C PRO A 91 0.71 -8.06 -33.35
N LEU A 92 0.62 -6.73 -33.25
CA LEU A 92 -0.65 -6.01 -33.01
C LEU A 92 -1.74 -6.42 -34.01
N SER A 93 -1.38 -6.65 -35.28
CA SER A 93 -2.31 -7.07 -36.33
C SER A 93 -3.06 -8.37 -36.02
N ALA A 94 -2.44 -9.30 -35.28
CA ALA A 94 -3.10 -10.53 -34.86
C ALA A 94 -4.16 -10.26 -33.78
N VAL A 95 -3.86 -9.35 -32.84
CA VAL A 95 -4.80 -8.90 -31.81
C VAL A 95 -5.98 -8.19 -32.46
N GLU A 96 -5.73 -7.26 -33.37
CA GLU A 96 -6.76 -6.52 -34.11
C GLU A 96 -7.69 -7.46 -34.88
N SER A 97 -7.12 -8.42 -35.63
CA SER A 97 -7.91 -9.40 -36.37
C SER A 97 -8.84 -10.21 -35.47
N ILE A 98 -8.39 -10.63 -34.28
CA ILE A 98 -9.20 -11.41 -33.35
C ILE A 98 -10.27 -10.54 -32.67
N VAL A 99 -9.92 -9.31 -32.28
CA VAL A 99 -10.86 -8.41 -31.58
C VAL A 99 -11.97 -7.91 -32.49
N THR A 100 -11.68 -7.71 -33.79
CA THR A 100 -12.65 -7.22 -34.78
C THR A 100 -13.49 -8.33 -35.43
N SER A 101 -13.12 -9.61 -35.28
CA SER A 101 -13.83 -10.72 -35.93
C SER A 101 -15.26 -10.91 -35.40
N GLU A 102 -15.48 -10.59 -34.13
CA GLU A 102 -16.79 -10.66 -33.48
C GLU A 102 -16.83 -9.75 -32.23
N PRO A 103 -18.02 -9.38 -31.72
CA PRO A 103 -18.14 -8.60 -30.50
C PRO A 103 -17.53 -9.33 -29.30
N ARG A 104 -16.54 -8.71 -28.65
CA ARG A 104 -15.84 -9.27 -27.48
C ARG A 104 -16.41 -8.75 -26.18
N SER A 105 -16.49 -9.62 -25.17
CA SER A 105 -16.90 -9.24 -23.83
C SER A 105 -15.85 -8.38 -23.13
N PRO A 106 -16.24 -7.54 -22.15
CA PRO A 106 -15.27 -6.80 -21.33
C PRO A 106 -14.28 -7.72 -20.62
N ALA A 107 -14.70 -8.91 -20.21
CA ALA A 107 -13.85 -9.92 -19.60
C ALA A 107 -12.79 -10.47 -20.57
N PHE A 108 -13.17 -10.74 -21.82
CA PHE A 108 -12.24 -11.17 -22.86
C PHE A 108 -11.14 -10.12 -23.11
N LEU A 109 -11.55 -8.86 -23.28
CA LEU A 109 -10.63 -7.75 -23.51
C LEU A 109 -9.75 -7.46 -22.29
N HIS A 110 -10.30 -7.57 -21.08
CA HIS A 110 -9.56 -7.41 -19.83
C HIS A 110 -8.48 -8.47 -19.68
N GLN A 111 -8.80 -9.72 -19.99
CA GLN A 111 -7.83 -10.81 -19.88
C GLN A 111 -6.70 -10.69 -20.90
N GLY A 112 -6.99 -10.18 -22.11
CA GLY A 112 -5.95 -9.78 -23.07
C GLY A 112 -5.08 -8.63 -22.54
N LEU A 113 -5.71 -7.62 -21.92
CA LEU A 113 -5.03 -6.45 -21.38
C LEU A 113 -4.03 -6.84 -20.29
N VAL A 114 -4.44 -7.63 -19.29
CA VAL A 114 -3.53 -8.03 -18.19
C VAL A 114 -2.34 -8.83 -18.69
N ILE A 115 -2.51 -9.63 -19.75
CA ILE A 115 -1.41 -10.35 -20.40
C ILE A 115 -0.46 -9.39 -21.11
N ALA A 116 -1.00 -8.45 -21.90
CA ALA A 116 -0.20 -7.44 -22.59
C ALA A 116 0.57 -6.53 -21.61
N LEU A 117 -0.08 -6.12 -20.52
CA LEU A 117 0.56 -5.36 -19.43
C LEU A 117 1.72 -6.15 -18.82
N GLY A 118 1.47 -7.40 -18.41
CA GLY A 118 2.51 -8.25 -17.79
C GLY A 118 3.65 -8.61 -18.74
N ALA A 119 3.42 -8.64 -20.05
CA ALA A 119 4.45 -8.89 -21.05
C ALA A 119 5.25 -7.63 -21.44
N GLY A 120 4.80 -6.42 -21.09
CA GLY A 120 5.43 -5.19 -21.54
C GLY A 120 5.00 -4.72 -22.94
N ASN A 121 3.91 -5.28 -23.49
CA ASN A 121 3.45 -4.97 -24.85
C ASN A 121 2.55 -3.71 -24.86
N ILE A 122 3.21 -2.55 -24.97
CA ILE A 122 2.57 -1.22 -24.88
C ILE A 122 1.55 -1.01 -26.01
N ASP A 123 1.85 -1.43 -27.24
CA ASP A 123 0.98 -1.19 -28.40
C ASP A 123 -0.32 -1.99 -28.29
N THR A 124 -0.22 -3.27 -27.91
CA THR A 124 -1.39 -4.11 -27.64
C THR A 124 -2.21 -3.57 -26.47
N ALA A 125 -1.56 -3.19 -25.36
CA ALA A 125 -2.25 -2.63 -24.21
C ALA A 125 -3.01 -1.35 -24.60
N ARG A 126 -2.39 -0.48 -25.40
CA ARG A 126 -3.00 0.76 -25.90
C ARG A 126 -4.21 0.48 -26.77
N TYR A 127 -4.09 -0.48 -27.68
CA TYR A 127 -5.20 -0.89 -28.55
C TYR A 127 -6.39 -1.43 -27.73
N LEU A 128 -6.13 -2.33 -26.79
CA LEU A 128 -7.19 -2.93 -25.96
C LEU A 128 -7.89 -1.89 -25.07
N LEU A 129 -7.15 -0.96 -24.48
CA LEU A 129 -7.73 0.15 -23.72
C LEU A 129 -8.54 1.09 -24.61
N GLY A 130 -8.04 1.40 -25.82
CA GLY A 130 -8.77 2.19 -26.82
C GLY A 130 -10.06 1.52 -27.31
N TYR A 131 -10.08 0.19 -27.35
CA TYR A 131 -11.27 -0.60 -27.70
C TYR A 131 -12.29 -0.72 -26.57
N GLY A 132 -11.95 -0.27 -25.35
CA GLY A 132 -12.85 -0.27 -24.20
C GLY A 132 -12.61 -1.38 -23.18
N SER A 133 -11.41 -1.97 -23.15
CA SER A 133 -11.02 -2.88 -22.05
C SER A 133 -11.08 -2.15 -20.69
N PRO A 134 -11.80 -2.68 -19.69
CA PRO A 134 -11.97 -2.00 -18.41
C PRO A 134 -10.67 -2.00 -17.59
N ILE A 135 -10.36 -0.90 -16.89
CA ILE A 135 -9.31 -0.87 -15.87
C ILE A 135 -9.93 -1.21 -14.52
N THR A 136 -9.82 -2.46 -14.11
CA THR A 136 -10.31 -2.96 -12.82
C THR A 136 -9.26 -2.82 -11.71
N ARG A 137 -9.63 -3.08 -10.46
CA ARG A 137 -8.76 -2.88 -9.29
C ARG A 137 -7.48 -3.72 -9.32
N GLN A 138 -7.54 -4.89 -9.96
CA GLN A 138 -6.36 -5.76 -10.13
C GLN A 138 -5.59 -5.49 -11.41
N THR A 139 -6.06 -4.61 -12.31
CA THR A 139 -5.36 -4.32 -13.58
C THR A 139 -3.97 -3.71 -13.36
N PRO A 140 -3.80 -2.62 -12.59
CA PRO A 140 -2.51 -1.92 -12.48
C PRO A 140 -1.36 -2.77 -11.93
N PRO A 141 -1.55 -3.65 -10.92
CA PRO A 141 -0.51 -4.56 -10.46
C PRO A 141 0.18 -5.42 -11.52
N HIS A 142 -0.48 -5.73 -12.65
CA HIS A 142 0.12 -6.57 -13.70
C HIS A 142 1.30 -5.88 -14.39
N VAL A 143 1.35 -4.54 -14.36
CA VAL A 143 2.51 -3.77 -14.88
C VAL A 143 3.80 -4.14 -14.14
N LEU A 144 3.72 -4.52 -12.85
CA LEU A 144 4.90 -4.88 -12.06
C LEU A 144 5.57 -6.20 -12.50
N SER A 145 4.90 -6.99 -13.35
CA SER A 145 5.48 -8.20 -13.96
C SER A 145 6.19 -7.91 -15.30
N ALA A 146 6.00 -6.72 -15.87
CA ALA A 146 6.63 -6.31 -17.12
C ALA A 146 8.14 -6.04 -16.95
N PRO A 147 8.93 -6.04 -18.04
CA PRO A 147 10.29 -5.53 -18.03
C PRO A 147 10.39 -4.12 -17.46
N GLN A 148 11.40 -3.86 -16.62
CA GLN A 148 11.53 -2.62 -15.83
C GLN A 148 11.55 -1.35 -16.70
N ASP A 149 12.18 -1.41 -17.88
CA ASP A 149 12.24 -0.32 -18.86
C ASP A 149 10.87 0.04 -19.48
N ARG A 150 9.86 -0.82 -19.32
CA ARG A 150 8.51 -0.63 -19.88
C ARG A 150 7.48 -0.20 -18.84
N GLN A 151 7.76 -0.37 -17.54
CA GLN A 151 6.76 -0.18 -16.49
C GLN A 151 6.22 1.25 -16.42
N ILE A 152 7.09 2.26 -16.53
CA ILE A 152 6.68 3.68 -16.52
C ILE A 152 5.75 3.98 -17.70
N ALA A 153 6.11 3.58 -18.91
CA ALA A 153 5.29 3.80 -20.10
C ALA A 153 3.91 3.11 -20.03
N LEU A 154 3.85 1.94 -19.39
CA LEU A 154 2.58 1.26 -19.12
C LEU A 154 1.73 1.98 -18.07
N PHE A 155 2.33 2.51 -17.01
CA PHE A 155 1.59 3.33 -16.04
C PHE A 155 1.10 4.65 -16.66
N GLU A 156 1.91 5.31 -17.47
CA GLU A 156 1.48 6.48 -18.25
C GLU A 156 0.27 6.15 -19.13
N LEU A 157 0.31 5.01 -19.83
CA LEU A 157 -0.82 4.53 -20.61
C LEU A 157 -2.07 4.33 -19.74
N LEU A 158 -1.96 3.68 -18.58
CA LEU A 158 -3.11 3.53 -17.67
C LEU A 158 -3.66 4.89 -17.21
N THR A 159 -2.79 5.86 -16.91
CA THR A 159 -3.24 7.21 -16.52
C THR A 159 -3.96 7.96 -17.64
N GLN A 160 -3.54 7.79 -18.90
CA GLN A 160 -4.25 8.34 -20.07
C GLN A 160 -5.69 7.80 -20.18
N HIS A 161 -5.94 6.61 -19.62
CA HIS A 161 -7.25 5.97 -19.59
C HIS A 161 -7.95 6.08 -18.21
N GLY A 162 -7.56 7.06 -17.39
CA GLY A 162 -8.29 7.45 -16.17
C GLY A 162 -7.90 6.71 -14.89
N TRP A 163 -6.87 5.86 -14.92
CA TRP A 163 -6.28 5.33 -13.70
C TRP A 163 -5.46 6.41 -12.98
N THR A 164 -5.39 6.35 -11.65
CA THR A 164 -4.53 7.24 -10.86
C THR A 164 -3.73 6.43 -9.84
N PRO A 165 -2.56 6.91 -9.39
CA PRO A 165 -1.79 6.23 -8.35
C PRO A 165 -2.55 5.96 -7.03
N ASN A 166 -3.59 6.75 -6.75
CA ASN A 166 -4.46 6.63 -5.58
C ASN A 166 -5.69 5.75 -5.82
N THR A 167 -5.87 5.21 -7.03
CA THR A 167 -6.99 4.30 -7.32
C THR A 167 -6.83 3.04 -6.47
N PRO A 168 -7.81 2.71 -5.61
CA PRO A 168 -7.68 1.61 -4.69
C PRO A 168 -7.79 0.26 -5.38
N GLY A 169 -6.86 -0.63 -5.06
CA GLY A 169 -6.95 -2.07 -5.28
C GLY A 169 -7.97 -2.72 -4.35
N PHE A 170 -7.88 -4.05 -4.20
CA PHE A 170 -8.71 -4.75 -3.21
C PHE A 170 -8.38 -4.31 -1.79
N TYR A 171 -9.42 -4.25 -0.96
CA TYR A 171 -9.35 -3.80 0.43
C TYR A 171 -8.77 -2.38 0.57
N GLY A 172 -8.95 -1.53 -0.43
CA GLY A 172 -8.44 -0.17 -0.43
C GLY A 172 -6.94 -0.04 -0.73
N ALA A 173 -6.21 -1.13 -0.95
CA ALA A 173 -4.75 -1.09 -1.11
C ALA A 173 -4.32 -0.24 -2.32
N THR A 174 -3.56 0.84 -2.11
CA THR A 174 -2.92 1.60 -3.19
C THR A 174 -1.64 0.89 -3.66
N LEU A 175 -1.14 1.30 -4.83
CA LEU A 175 0.00 0.62 -5.46
C LEU A 175 1.36 1.16 -5.01
N LEU A 176 1.43 2.39 -4.49
CA LEU A 176 2.66 3.01 -4.01
C LEU A 176 3.46 2.12 -3.02
N PRO A 177 2.85 1.50 -1.98
CA PRO A 177 3.58 0.62 -1.06
C PRO A 177 4.25 -0.59 -1.73
N ARG A 178 3.78 -1.02 -2.92
CA ARG A 178 4.33 -2.17 -3.65
C ARG A 178 5.50 -1.83 -4.56
N VAL A 179 5.71 -0.55 -4.89
CA VAL A 179 6.77 -0.10 -5.80
C VAL A 179 7.97 0.52 -5.08
N ILE A 180 7.94 0.55 -3.74
CA ILE A 180 8.95 1.19 -2.87
C ILE A 180 10.39 0.70 -3.10
N THR A 181 10.59 -0.49 -3.64
CA THR A 181 11.93 -1.02 -3.93
C THR A 181 12.54 -0.48 -5.22
N ASP A 182 11.77 0.24 -6.04
CA ASP A 182 12.23 0.88 -7.27
C ASP A 182 12.14 2.40 -7.12
N ASP A 183 13.30 3.05 -6.93
CA ASP A 183 13.39 4.49 -6.70
C ASP A 183 12.84 5.33 -7.87
N GLY A 184 12.87 4.78 -9.09
CA GLY A 184 12.33 5.43 -10.30
C GLY A 184 10.81 5.40 -10.33
N LEU A 185 10.22 4.26 -9.96
CA LEU A 185 8.77 4.17 -9.79
C LEU A 185 8.28 5.00 -8.61
N VAL A 186 8.99 5.01 -7.47
CA VAL A 186 8.61 5.86 -6.33
C VAL A 186 8.53 7.32 -6.76
N GLU A 187 9.55 7.81 -7.46
CA GLU A 187 9.55 9.18 -7.99
C GLU A 187 8.41 9.44 -8.96
N TRP A 188 8.18 8.53 -9.92
CA TRP A 188 7.08 8.67 -10.86
C TRP A 188 5.73 8.70 -10.14
N PHE A 189 5.48 7.79 -9.19
CA PHE A 189 4.21 7.74 -8.45
C PHE A 189 3.97 9.03 -7.65
N LEU A 190 4.98 9.50 -6.93
CA LEU A 190 4.86 10.72 -6.11
C LEU A 190 4.67 11.97 -6.98
N THR A 191 5.40 12.09 -8.09
CA THR A 191 5.22 13.20 -9.06
C THR A 191 3.83 13.19 -9.71
N HIS A 192 3.19 12.02 -9.81
CA HIS A 192 1.83 11.86 -10.32
C HIS A 192 0.75 11.87 -9.20
N GLY A 193 1.09 12.40 -8.03
CA GLY A 193 0.13 12.69 -6.96
C GLY A 193 -0.25 11.49 -6.09
N ALA A 194 0.58 10.43 -6.06
CA ALA A 194 0.40 9.36 -5.08
C ALA A 194 0.48 9.91 -3.65
N ASP A 195 -0.53 9.64 -2.83
CA ASP A 195 -0.54 9.99 -1.42
C ASP A 195 0.15 8.87 -0.60
N PRO A 196 1.30 9.16 0.05
CA PRO A 196 2.06 8.17 0.79
C PRO A 196 1.37 7.69 2.07
N ASN A 197 0.25 8.31 2.47
CA ASN A 197 -0.51 7.95 3.65
C ASN A 197 -1.69 7.01 3.35
N LEU A 198 -1.87 6.62 2.09
CA LEU A 198 -2.93 5.67 1.71
C LEU A 198 -2.48 4.22 1.87
N GLY A 199 -3.35 3.40 2.45
CA GLY A 199 -3.08 1.97 2.64
C GLY A 199 -4.32 1.09 2.60
N ALA A 200 -4.08 -0.22 2.76
CA ALA A 200 -5.15 -1.21 2.85
C ALA A 200 -5.94 -1.04 4.16
N GLN A 201 -7.21 -1.43 4.13
CA GLN A 201 -8.09 -1.43 5.30
C GLN A 201 -7.55 -2.34 6.41
N SER A 202 -7.67 -1.88 7.65
CA SER A 202 -7.29 -2.61 8.84
C SER A 202 -8.25 -3.77 9.20
N ASP A 203 -9.54 -3.69 8.84
CA ASP A 203 -10.57 -4.67 9.21
C ASP A 203 -10.99 -5.64 8.08
N TYR A 204 -10.51 -5.41 6.85
CA TYR A 204 -10.74 -6.22 5.65
C TYR A 204 -12.22 -6.55 5.37
N ARG A 205 -13.16 -5.72 5.84
CA ARG A 205 -14.59 -6.02 5.74
C ARG A 205 -15.15 -5.75 4.34
N ASP A 206 -14.59 -4.76 3.64
CA ASP A 206 -15.04 -4.38 2.31
C ASP A 206 -13.94 -4.59 1.27
N ARG A 207 -14.07 -5.66 0.48
CA ARG A 207 -13.15 -5.96 -0.62
C ARG A 207 -13.03 -4.82 -1.62
N PHE A 208 -14.10 -4.04 -1.83
CA PHE A 208 -14.15 -2.90 -2.74
C PHE A 208 -14.12 -1.56 -2.00
N GLY A 209 -13.76 -1.57 -0.73
CA GLY A 209 -13.75 -0.35 0.07
C GLY A 209 -12.65 0.63 -0.34
N ARG A 210 -12.69 1.78 0.31
CA ARG A 210 -11.75 2.89 0.13
C ARG A 210 -10.43 2.61 0.86
N PRO A 211 -9.33 3.28 0.46
CA PRO A 211 -8.08 3.22 1.20
C PRO A 211 -8.26 3.83 2.59
N GLU A 212 -7.51 3.31 3.55
CA GLU A 212 -7.27 3.97 4.83
C GLU A 212 -6.37 5.20 4.59
N THR A 213 -6.66 6.33 5.24
CA THR A 213 -6.03 7.63 4.94
C THR A 213 -4.89 8.01 5.88
N ASP A 214 -4.77 7.26 6.97
CA ASP A 214 -3.79 7.39 8.03
C ASP A 214 -2.87 6.16 8.07
N SER A 215 -2.63 5.55 6.90
CA SER A 215 -1.69 4.44 6.79
C SER A 215 -0.25 4.94 6.80
N CYS A 216 0.65 4.13 7.37
CA CYS A 216 2.10 4.33 7.29
C CYS A 216 2.78 3.31 6.37
N ALA A 217 2.01 2.52 5.60
CA ALA A 217 2.50 1.34 4.89
C ALA A 217 3.65 1.65 3.91
N ALA A 218 3.56 2.73 3.14
CA ALA A 218 4.60 3.11 2.20
C ALA A 218 5.94 3.41 2.93
N LEU A 219 5.87 4.21 4.00
CA LEU A 219 7.05 4.60 4.76
C LEU A 219 7.64 3.44 5.58
N GLU A 220 6.82 2.56 6.15
CA GLU A 220 7.28 1.37 6.88
C GLU A 220 7.93 0.34 5.95
N ILE A 221 7.39 0.16 4.74
CA ILE A 221 8.03 -0.68 3.72
C ILE A 221 9.34 -0.04 3.25
N ALA A 222 9.39 1.28 3.08
CA ALA A 222 10.63 1.97 2.71
C ALA A 222 11.69 1.83 3.82
N ALA A 223 11.28 2.02 5.08
CA ALA A 223 12.13 1.86 6.23
C ALA A 223 12.68 0.43 6.39
N SER A 224 11.95 -0.59 5.92
CA SER A 224 12.39 -2.00 6.01
C SER A 224 13.14 -2.51 4.77
N ARG A 225 12.78 -2.06 3.57
CA ARG A 225 13.26 -2.64 2.30
C ARG A 225 13.74 -1.61 1.27
N GLY A 226 13.35 -0.35 1.41
CA GLY A 226 13.68 0.72 0.48
C GLY A 226 15.11 1.26 0.67
N SER A 227 15.46 2.20 -0.21
CA SER A 227 16.67 3.02 -0.11
C SER A 227 16.46 4.22 0.83
N VAL A 228 17.56 4.87 1.22
CA VAL A 228 17.50 6.16 1.95
C VAL A 228 16.74 7.21 1.13
N GLU A 229 16.91 7.20 -0.20
CA GLU A 229 16.26 8.13 -1.10
C GLU A 229 14.75 7.89 -1.21
N SER A 230 14.30 6.62 -1.23
CA SER A 230 12.87 6.32 -1.15
C SER A 230 12.23 6.84 0.14
N VAL A 231 12.90 6.66 1.29
CA VAL A 231 12.42 7.20 2.58
C VAL A 231 12.37 8.72 2.53
N ARG A 232 13.41 9.37 1.99
CA ARG A 232 13.46 10.83 1.81
C ARG A 232 12.32 11.35 0.94
N LYS A 233 12.13 10.77 -0.26
CA LYS A 233 11.08 11.14 -1.21
C LYS A 233 9.69 11.01 -0.59
N LEU A 234 9.42 9.93 0.17
CA LEU A 234 8.14 9.75 0.86
C LEU A 234 7.90 10.81 1.93
N LEU A 235 8.89 11.08 2.78
CA LEU A 235 8.79 12.10 3.83
C LEU A 235 8.60 13.50 3.24
N ASP A 236 9.34 13.82 2.17
CA ASP A 236 9.21 15.11 1.47
C ASP A 236 7.87 15.24 0.74
N ALA A 237 7.25 14.11 0.33
CA ALA A 237 5.89 14.05 -0.20
C ALA A 237 4.79 14.06 0.88
N GLY A 238 5.16 14.20 2.16
CA GLY A 238 4.20 14.35 3.27
C GLY A 238 3.76 13.03 3.91
N ALA A 239 4.56 11.98 3.84
CA ALA A 239 4.36 10.78 4.66
C ALA A 239 4.43 11.14 6.16
N ARG A 240 3.39 10.77 6.91
CA ARG A 240 3.26 11.06 8.33
C ARG A 240 3.89 9.96 9.18
N MET A 241 4.84 10.33 10.04
CA MET A 241 5.52 9.37 10.90
C MET A 241 4.66 8.91 12.08
N GLU A 242 3.72 9.73 12.51
CA GLU A 242 2.78 9.44 13.60
C GLU A 242 1.75 8.35 13.26
N ASN A 243 1.55 8.06 11.97
CA ASN A 243 0.64 7.01 11.49
C ASN A 243 1.15 5.59 11.81
N GLY A 244 2.43 5.44 12.13
CA GLY A 244 3.04 4.12 12.29
C GLY A 244 4.34 4.14 13.08
N SER A 245 5.21 3.17 12.82
CA SER A 245 6.48 3.06 13.54
C SER A 245 7.62 2.68 12.59
N PRO A 246 7.95 3.54 11.61
CA PRO A 246 8.97 3.23 10.60
C PRO A 246 10.34 2.92 11.21
N LEU A 247 10.73 3.59 12.30
CA LEU A 247 12.00 3.31 13.00
C LEU A 247 12.03 1.89 13.59
N TYR A 248 10.91 1.40 14.12
CA TYR A 248 10.79 0.03 14.61
C TYR A 248 11.03 -1.00 13.49
N PHE A 249 10.46 -0.77 12.31
CA PHE A 249 10.67 -1.65 11.15
C PHE A 249 12.10 -1.57 10.62
N ALA A 250 12.71 -0.39 10.55
CA ALA A 250 14.11 -0.22 10.14
C ALA A 250 15.09 -0.91 11.10
N ALA A 251 14.83 -0.85 12.41
CA ALA A 251 15.68 -1.43 13.43
C ALA A 251 15.67 -2.98 13.44
N GLY A 252 14.56 -3.61 13.02
CA GLY A 252 14.39 -5.07 13.05
C GLY A 252 14.72 -5.81 11.75
N VAL A 253 15.19 -5.12 10.71
CA VAL A 253 15.48 -5.77 9.42
C VAL A 253 16.53 -6.88 9.59
N CYS A 254 16.21 -8.08 9.13
CA CYS A 254 17.14 -9.21 9.08
C CYS A 254 17.63 -9.45 7.64
N PRO A 255 18.79 -10.08 7.44
CA PRO A 255 19.24 -10.49 6.11
C PRO A 255 18.21 -11.41 5.41
N PRO A 256 18.18 -11.42 4.06
CA PRO A 256 17.32 -12.34 3.31
C PRO A 256 17.53 -13.81 3.73
N ASN A 257 16.47 -14.62 3.67
CA ASN A 257 16.48 -16.05 4.02
C ASN A 257 16.83 -16.38 5.48
N THR A 258 16.75 -15.39 6.38
CA THR A 258 16.92 -15.61 7.82
C THR A 258 15.66 -16.26 8.42
N ASN A 259 15.83 -17.39 9.12
CA ASN A 259 14.76 -17.99 9.92
C ASN A 259 14.95 -17.66 11.40
N LEU A 260 14.13 -16.73 11.91
CA LEU A 260 14.12 -16.29 13.32
C LEU A 260 13.86 -17.44 14.32
N HIS A 261 13.25 -18.54 13.87
CA HIS A 261 12.89 -19.68 14.72
C HIS A 261 13.94 -20.80 14.74
N ALA A 262 14.91 -20.80 13.82
CA ALA A 262 15.86 -21.90 13.70
C ALA A 262 17.20 -21.64 14.40
N SER A 263 17.67 -20.38 14.45
CA SER A 263 18.97 -20.02 15.01
C SER A 263 19.03 -18.54 15.37
N PRO A 264 19.84 -18.12 16.36
CA PRO A 264 20.14 -16.71 16.60
C PRO A 264 20.66 -16.03 15.32
N VAL A 265 20.02 -14.93 14.94
CA VAL A 265 20.41 -14.15 13.76
C VAL A 265 21.73 -13.44 14.04
N ARG A 266 22.66 -13.51 13.09
CA ARG A 266 23.93 -12.78 13.12
C ARG A 266 24.14 -12.12 11.76
N PRO A 267 23.63 -10.89 11.55
CA PRO A 267 23.88 -10.17 10.32
C PRO A 267 25.38 -9.88 10.18
N SER A 268 25.88 -9.72 8.95
CA SER A 268 27.22 -9.19 8.75
C SER A 268 27.28 -7.74 9.23
N LYS A 269 28.46 -7.30 9.69
CA LYS A 269 28.70 -5.92 10.10
C LYS A 269 28.31 -4.93 9.00
N ASP A 270 28.75 -5.19 7.77
CA ASP A 270 28.44 -4.36 6.60
C ASP A 270 26.92 -4.23 6.35
N PHE A 271 26.16 -5.33 6.49
CA PHE A 271 24.71 -5.29 6.35
C PHE A 271 24.07 -4.45 7.46
N ASP A 272 24.54 -4.61 8.69
CA ASP A 272 23.99 -3.90 9.85
C ASP A 272 24.24 -2.39 9.76
N GLU A 273 25.47 -2.00 9.42
CA GLU A 273 25.86 -0.60 9.22
C GLU A 273 25.11 0.04 8.04
N ALA A 274 24.87 -0.69 6.95
CA ALA A 274 24.13 -0.19 5.80
C ALA A 274 22.67 0.19 6.10
N ARG A 275 22.09 -0.27 7.22
CA ARG A 275 20.74 0.12 7.67
C ARG A 275 20.71 1.41 8.49
N ILE A 276 21.83 1.80 9.09
CA ILE A 276 21.93 2.99 9.96
C ILE A 276 21.50 4.28 9.25
N PRO A 277 21.89 4.56 7.98
CA PRO A 277 21.49 5.79 7.30
C PRO A 277 19.97 6.00 7.21
N ILE A 278 19.18 4.93 7.05
CA ILE A 278 17.72 5.01 7.05
C ILE A 278 17.21 5.40 8.44
N MET A 279 17.73 4.77 9.49
CA MET A 279 17.35 5.08 10.87
C MET A 279 17.73 6.51 11.25
N ALA A 280 18.91 6.96 10.83
CA ALA A 280 19.39 8.33 11.03
C ALA A 280 18.45 9.35 10.39
N LEU A 281 18.05 9.13 9.12
CA LEU A 281 17.11 10.00 8.43
C LEU A 281 15.74 10.07 9.14
N LEU A 282 15.24 8.93 9.64
CA LEU A 282 13.96 8.90 10.37
C LEU A 282 14.05 9.71 11.67
N ILE A 283 15.12 9.56 12.45
CA ILE A 283 15.32 10.34 13.69
C ILE A 283 15.50 11.83 13.38
N GLU A 284 16.29 12.17 12.36
CA GLU A 284 16.48 13.57 11.90
C GLU A 284 15.15 14.24 11.57
N LYS A 285 14.22 13.49 10.96
CA LYS A 285 12.88 13.97 10.59
C LYS A 285 11.88 13.93 11.75
N GLY A 286 12.31 13.54 12.96
CA GLY A 286 11.51 13.60 14.19
C GLY A 286 11.00 12.26 14.73
N ALA A 287 11.52 11.12 14.26
CA ALA A 287 11.12 9.82 14.81
C ALA A 287 11.62 9.70 16.25
N ASP A 288 10.72 9.37 17.17
CA ASP A 288 11.09 9.10 18.57
C ASP A 288 11.94 7.82 18.63
N VAL A 289 13.16 7.95 19.14
CA VAL A 289 14.09 6.83 19.35
C VAL A 289 13.51 5.74 20.26
N ASN A 290 12.63 6.13 21.17
CA ASN A 290 11.89 5.26 22.09
C ASN A 290 10.42 5.10 21.66
N GLY A 291 10.08 5.48 20.43
CA GLY A 291 8.74 5.37 19.88
C GLY A 291 8.27 3.92 19.83
N LYS A 292 7.13 3.63 20.45
CA LYS A 292 6.59 2.27 20.52
C LYS A 292 5.65 1.99 19.35
N LEU A 293 5.84 0.85 18.70
CA LEU A 293 4.78 0.25 17.90
C LEU A 293 3.68 -0.23 18.86
N GLN A 294 2.46 0.27 18.68
CA GLN A 294 1.28 -0.27 19.32
C GLN A 294 0.71 -1.37 18.42
N SER A 295 1.05 -2.62 18.71
CA SER A 295 0.46 -3.74 17.98
C SER A 295 -1.03 -3.90 18.36
N ARG A 296 -1.79 -4.63 17.53
CA ARG A 296 -3.19 -5.04 17.82
C ARG A 296 -3.39 -5.72 19.18
N HIS A 297 -2.31 -6.23 19.78
CA HIS A 297 -2.31 -6.87 21.10
C HIS A 297 -1.96 -5.92 22.24
N MET A 298 -1.92 -4.61 21.96
CA MET A 298 -1.57 -3.53 22.89
C MET A 298 -0.17 -3.69 23.52
N THR A 299 0.71 -4.45 22.86
CA THR A 299 2.06 -4.66 23.33
C THR A 299 2.99 -3.62 22.72
N ALA A 300 3.66 -2.87 23.58
CA ALA A 300 4.70 -1.95 23.14
C ALA A 300 5.88 -2.73 22.57
N GLN A 301 6.32 -2.37 21.38
CA GLN A 301 7.54 -2.88 20.78
C GLN A 301 8.43 -1.70 20.43
N TYR A 302 9.66 -1.71 20.95
CA TYR A 302 10.61 -0.60 20.83
C TYR A 302 11.67 -0.91 19.76
N PRO A 303 12.18 0.11 19.03
CA PRO A 303 13.20 -0.10 18.00
C PRO A 303 14.42 -0.85 18.52
N ILE A 304 14.93 -0.49 19.70
CA ILE A 304 16.10 -1.16 20.30
C ILE A 304 15.84 -2.64 20.63
N VAL A 305 14.63 -3.00 21.06
CA VAL A 305 14.26 -4.39 21.30
C VAL A 305 14.27 -5.17 19.98
N ASN A 306 13.72 -4.59 18.92
CA ASN A 306 13.69 -5.23 17.61
C ASN A 306 15.09 -5.42 17.01
N ALA A 307 16.00 -4.45 17.20
CA ALA A 307 17.39 -4.56 16.80
C ALA A 307 18.13 -5.70 17.55
N VAL A 308 17.89 -5.85 18.86
CA VAL A 308 18.44 -6.99 19.62
C VAL A 308 17.93 -8.33 19.08
N LEU A 309 16.63 -8.43 18.79
CA LEU A 309 16.05 -9.66 18.22
C LEU A 309 16.60 -9.98 16.82
N ALA A 310 16.97 -8.96 16.05
CA ALA A 310 17.64 -9.10 14.76
C ALA A 310 19.15 -9.41 14.88
N GLY A 311 19.72 -9.47 16.09
CA GLY A 311 21.15 -9.67 16.32
C GLY A 311 22.02 -8.49 15.85
N ALA A 312 21.43 -7.31 15.72
CA ALA A 312 21.97 -6.14 15.05
C ALA A 312 22.84 -5.28 15.98
N VAL A 313 24.07 -5.73 16.26
CA VAL A 313 24.96 -5.11 17.26
C VAL A 313 25.26 -3.63 16.95
N GLU A 314 25.55 -3.29 15.70
CA GLU A 314 25.93 -1.92 15.32
C GLU A 314 24.71 -1.00 15.32
N ARG A 315 23.52 -1.49 14.92
CA ARG A 315 22.27 -0.73 15.10
C ARG A 315 21.93 -0.51 16.56
N VAL A 316 22.15 -1.49 17.44
CA VAL A 316 21.95 -1.32 18.89
C VAL A 316 22.91 -0.29 19.46
N ARG A 317 24.21 -0.39 19.13
CA ARG A 317 25.23 0.61 19.52
C ARG A 317 24.82 2.01 19.07
N TRP A 318 24.39 2.14 17.82
CA TRP A 318 23.96 3.41 17.27
C TRP A 318 22.71 3.96 17.98
N LEU A 319 21.68 3.13 18.19
CA LEU A 319 20.46 3.52 18.91
C LEU A 319 20.75 4.01 20.34
N LEU A 320 21.64 3.34 21.07
CA LEU A 320 22.07 3.77 22.41
C LEU A 320 22.74 5.16 22.35
N ASN A 321 23.59 5.41 21.35
CA ASN A 321 24.20 6.72 21.14
C ASN A 321 23.16 7.81 20.79
N GLN A 322 22.00 7.43 20.26
CA GLN A 322 20.86 8.33 20.03
C GLN A 322 19.92 8.46 21.25
N GLY A 323 20.25 7.83 22.40
CA GLY A 323 19.44 7.92 23.62
C GLY A 323 18.31 6.88 23.73
N ALA A 324 18.38 5.77 23.00
CA ALA A 324 17.46 4.66 23.21
C ALA A 324 17.63 4.08 24.63
N ASP A 325 16.52 3.85 25.33
CA ASP A 325 16.54 3.19 26.65
C ASP A 325 16.43 1.67 26.49
N PRO A 326 17.50 0.91 26.80
CA PRO A 326 17.51 -0.54 26.63
C PRO A 326 16.68 -1.28 27.69
N ASN A 327 16.17 -0.58 28.71
CA ASN A 327 15.35 -1.14 29.78
C ASN A 327 13.86 -1.05 29.51
N LEU A 328 13.43 -0.35 28.44
CA LEU A 328 12.04 -0.30 28.05
C LEU A 328 11.51 -1.71 27.77
N ARG A 329 10.48 -2.10 28.54
CA ARG A 329 9.91 -3.46 28.50
C ARG A 329 8.79 -3.52 27.49
N GLY A 330 8.95 -4.38 26.49
CA GLY A 330 7.85 -4.84 25.65
C GLY A 330 7.07 -5.99 26.30
N ALA A 331 6.30 -6.72 25.49
CA ALA A 331 5.48 -7.85 25.95
C ALA A 331 6.25 -8.95 26.70
N TYR A 332 7.44 -9.28 26.22
CA TYR A 332 8.22 -10.42 26.72
C TYR A 332 9.59 -10.04 27.28
N GLY A 333 9.87 -8.74 27.36
CA GLY A 333 11.04 -8.20 28.04
C GLY A 333 11.64 -6.95 27.41
N SER A 334 12.70 -6.45 28.03
CA SER A 334 13.53 -5.35 27.52
C SER A 334 14.68 -5.85 26.64
N ALA A 335 15.37 -4.93 25.96
CA ALA A 335 16.54 -5.24 25.13
C ALA A 335 17.62 -5.98 25.95
N VAL A 336 17.86 -5.53 27.19
CA VAL A 336 18.77 -6.18 28.14
C VAL A 336 18.34 -7.62 28.46
N GLU A 337 17.06 -7.84 28.75
CA GLU A 337 16.55 -9.16 29.12
C GLU A 337 16.65 -10.17 27.96
N TYR A 338 16.42 -9.73 26.72
CA TYR A 338 16.61 -10.57 25.53
C TYR A 338 18.08 -10.88 25.27
N ALA A 339 18.95 -9.88 25.34
CA ALA A 339 20.39 -10.07 25.12
C ALA A 339 21.02 -10.99 26.17
N ARG A 340 20.57 -10.94 27.43
CA ARG A 340 21.03 -11.86 28.48
C ARG A 340 20.71 -13.32 28.15
N LYS A 341 19.51 -13.59 27.62
CA LYS A 341 19.03 -14.95 27.30
C LYS A 341 19.65 -15.52 26.03
N ALA A 342 19.78 -14.70 24.98
CA ALA A 342 20.07 -15.21 23.63
C ALA A 342 21.01 -14.30 22.79
N GLY A 343 21.52 -13.20 23.35
CA GLY A 343 22.43 -12.29 22.66
C GLY A 343 23.86 -12.84 22.54
N SER A 344 24.59 -12.37 21.53
CA SER A 344 26.04 -12.58 21.44
C SER A 344 26.78 -11.88 22.59
N ASP A 345 28.00 -12.32 22.89
CA ASP A 345 28.82 -11.66 23.93
C ASP A 345 29.10 -10.20 23.58
N GLU A 346 29.25 -9.89 22.29
CA GLU A 346 29.36 -8.51 21.81
C GLU A 346 28.08 -7.71 22.08
N MET A 347 26.89 -8.27 21.83
CA MET A 347 25.61 -7.61 22.14
C MET A 347 25.48 -7.33 23.64
N LYS A 348 25.86 -8.29 24.49
CA LYS A 348 25.85 -8.12 25.95
C LYS A 348 26.79 -7.00 26.38
N LEU A 349 28.00 -6.95 25.80
CA LEU A 349 28.98 -5.89 26.06
C LEU A 349 28.44 -4.51 25.67
N VAL A 350 27.82 -4.39 24.49
CA VAL A 350 27.21 -3.12 24.02
C VAL A 350 26.11 -2.65 24.96
N LEU A 351 25.32 -3.57 25.52
CA LEU A 351 24.24 -3.27 26.45
C LEU A 351 24.69 -3.15 27.91
N GLY A 352 25.99 -3.25 28.20
CA GLY A 352 26.53 -3.17 29.56
C GLY A 352 26.07 -4.30 30.48
N ILE A 353 25.84 -5.49 29.93
CA ILE A 353 25.45 -6.67 30.71
C ILE A 353 26.73 -7.35 31.19
N ASP A 354 27.06 -7.17 32.47
CA ASP A 354 28.20 -7.86 33.09
C ASP A 354 28.03 -9.38 32.98
N SER A 355 29.10 -10.08 32.58
CA SER A 355 29.14 -11.53 32.40
C SER A 355 29.14 -12.33 33.70
N VAL A 356 28.66 -11.75 34.81
CA VAL A 356 28.79 -12.33 36.15
C VAL A 356 27.41 -12.48 36.78
N GLU A 357 26.76 -13.60 36.50
CA GLU A 357 25.76 -14.24 37.37
C GLU A 357 25.62 -15.70 36.87
N THR A 358 26.64 -16.51 37.17
CA THR A 358 26.56 -17.98 37.16
C THR A 358 26.36 -18.50 38.56
#